data_AF-A0A9N8V8A1-F1
#
_entry.id   AF-A0A9N8V8A1-F1
#
_cell.length_a   1.000
_cell.length_b   1.000
_cell.length_c   1.000
_cell.angle_alpha   90.00
_cell.angle_beta   90.00
_cell.angle_gamma   90.00
#
_symmetry.space_group_name_H-M   'P 1'
#
loop_
_entity.id
_entity.type
_entity.pdbx_description
1 polymer ?
#
loop_
_entity_poly.entity_id
_entity_poly.type
_entity_poly.pdbx_seq_one_letter_code
_entity_poly.pdbx_strand_id
1 'polypeptide(L)'
;MAPTNNALEVQLKSIGQAVEAVKAVKQFSQNVKPEETLNIKVSLAPKTRVEIAAVSSLIQYACHIVQSEKVHDVLLDFSQVKLPFTFPNKSIREILFANHESSIALELTSKDCRLTVFRKNNHDERDDWYENIKNWRKDLPNKFHLMLNELVENVPAHAQLPADKFCFTVGLLFSTKKLYYCVADNGVGLHGSLKEAIVPDAKDVASRACALHLTRAQVTSKGIERGHQGVGLFITSELATMNKGYLEILSGVQEYEQRDTTVTSVRGIAEWEGTMVHGAINLDQEFNYRRAMKLFAEPSTIIKDRFLVCQISLNVYGQRSLRTRELCEEIMHDLDIAAERSSKIILDFKDIEEISQAFHGFLRKFVTDHKKIRIMIMVPPDADDELKEDLGELNNLANENWVDVDDSSDSSNSS
;
A
#
# COMPACT_ATOMS: atom_id res chain seq x y z
N MET A 1 19.05 -35.67 -8.00
CA MET A 1 20.11 -34.79 -7.47
C MET A 1 19.58 -34.21 -6.17
N ALA A 2 20.37 -34.19 -5.10
CA ALA A 2 19.95 -33.52 -3.86
C ALA A 2 19.86 -32.01 -4.12
N PRO A 3 18.79 -31.32 -3.69
CA PRO A 3 18.68 -29.88 -3.88
C PRO A 3 19.85 -29.17 -3.18
N THR A 4 20.54 -28.29 -3.90
CA THR A 4 21.52 -27.38 -3.31
C THR A 4 20.77 -26.41 -2.40
N ASN A 5 21.19 -26.32 -1.13
CA ASN A 5 20.60 -25.40 -0.16
C ASN A 5 21.22 -24.02 -0.33
N ASN A 6 20.47 -23.09 -0.92
CA ASN A 6 20.84 -21.68 -0.92
C ASN A 6 20.28 -21.02 0.34
N ALA A 7 21.12 -20.30 1.08
CA ALA A 7 20.72 -19.64 2.32
C ALA A 7 20.75 -18.10 2.14
N LEU A 8 19.67 -17.45 2.54
CA LEU A 8 19.51 -16.00 2.58
C LEU A 8 19.22 -15.58 4.02
N GLU A 9 19.97 -14.61 4.53
CA GLU A 9 19.63 -13.95 5.80
C GLU A 9 18.89 -12.63 5.51
N VAL A 10 17.68 -12.51 6.06
CA VAL A 10 16.85 -11.31 5.99
C VAL A 10 16.82 -10.66 7.36
N GLN A 11 17.41 -9.47 7.48
CA GLN A 11 17.35 -8.67 8.71
C GLN A 11 16.25 -7.62 8.60
N LEU A 12 15.19 -7.75 9.42
CA LEU A 12 14.09 -6.79 9.46
C LEU A 12 14.53 -5.52 10.21
N LYS A 13 14.41 -4.38 9.51
CA LYS A 13 14.74 -3.04 10.01
C LYS A 13 13.57 -2.41 10.76
N SER A 14 13.76 -1.23 11.34
CA SER A 14 12.70 -0.53 12.09
C SER A 14 11.59 0.08 11.22
N ILE A 15 11.85 0.30 9.93
CA ILE A 15 10.94 0.97 8.98
C ILE A 15 10.91 0.15 7.69
N GLY A 16 9.75 0.07 7.05
CA GLY A 16 9.60 -0.57 5.73
C GLY A 16 9.91 -2.06 5.73
N GLN A 17 9.61 -2.77 6.84
CA GLN A 17 9.98 -4.19 7.00
C GLN A 17 9.45 -5.06 5.86
N ALA A 18 8.19 -4.85 5.45
CA ALA A 18 7.56 -5.64 4.39
C ALA A 18 8.27 -5.49 3.05
N VAL A 19 8.53 -4.23 2.64
CA VAL A 19 9.20 -3.88 1.37
C VAL A 19 10.64 -4.39 1.35
N GLU A 20 11.41 -4.12 2.40
CA GLU A 20 12.83 -4.48 2.46
C GLU A 20 13.03 -6.01 2.51
N ALA A 21 12.15 -6.72 3.21
CA ALA A 21 12.19 -8.17 3.27
C ALA A 21 11.95 -8.79 1.88
N VAL A 22 10.89 -8.38 1.19
CA VAL A 22 10.57 -8.90 -0.15
C VAL A 22 11.63 -8.50 -1.18
N LYS A 23 12.16 -7.27 -1.09
CA LYS A 23 13.27 -6.83 -1.96
C LYS A 23 14.47 -7.76 -1.85
N ALA A 24 14.88 -8.11 -0.63
CA ALA A 24 16.01 -9.03 -0.41
C ALA A 24 15.74 -10.43 -0.99
N VAL A 25 14.54 -10.98 -0.75
CA VAL A 25 14.18 -12.31 -1.27
C VAL A 25 14.07 -12.30 -2.79
N LYS A 26 13.46 -11.27 -3.39
CA LYS A 26 13.34 -11.12 -4.84
C LYS A 26 14.70 -11.09 -5.51
N GLN A 27 15.60 -10.22 -5.04
CA GLN A 27 16.97 -10.11 -5.59
C GLN A 27 17.74 -11.43 -5.49
N PHE A 28 17.62 -12.13 -4.35
CA PHE A 28 18.30 -13.40 -4.18
C PHE A 28 17.72 -14.51 -5.07
N SER A 29 16.38 -14.61 -5.16
CA SER A 29 15.68 -15.65 -5.91
C SER A 29 15.97 -15.63 -7.42
N GLN A 30 16.36 -14.49 -7.98
CA GLN A 30 16.76 -14.38 -9.39
C GLN A 30 18.01 -15.21 -9.74
N ASN A 31 18.82 -15.56 -8.75
CA ASN A 31 20.05 -16.33 -8.92
C ASN A 31 19.89 -17.81 -8.53
N VAL A 32 18.70 -18.21 -8.11
CA VAL A 32 18.38 -19.57 -7.66
C VAL A 32 17.77 -20.35 -8.82
N LYS A 33 18.11 -21.63 -8.96
CA LYS A 33 17.55 -22.47 -10.01
C LYS A 33 16.17 -23.06 -9.61
N PRO A 34 15.28 -23.35 -10.58
CA PRO A 34 13.96 -23.93 -10.31
C PRO A 34 13.95 -25.23 -9.50
N GLU A 35 15.02 -26.01 -9.52
CA GLU A 35 15.17 -27.26 -8.76
C GLU A 35 15.68 -27.06 -7.31
N GLU A 36 16.06 -25.84 -6.94
CA GLU A 36 16.72 -25.56 -5.66
C GLU A 36 15.73 -25.16 -4.57
N THR A 37 16.14 -25.40 -3.32
CA THR A 37 15.39 -24.98 -2.13
C THR A 37 16.05 -23.75 -1.53
N LEU A 38 15.24 -22.71 -1.31
CA LEU A 38 15.66 -21.47 -0.70
C LEU A 38 15.42 -21.51 0.82
N ASN A 39 16.47 -21.32 1.60
CA ASN A 39 16.40 -21.22 3.05
C ASN A 39 16.48 -19.74 3.44
N ILE A 40 15.39 -19.17 3.96
CA ILE A 40 15.32 -17.77 4.38
C ILE A 40 15.33 -17.72 5.89
N LYS A 41 16.43 -17.22 6.45
CA LYS A 41 16.58 -17.01 7.89
C LYS A 41 16.28 -15.56 8.23
N VAL A 42 15.31 -15.36 9.10
CA VAL A 42 14.81 -14.03 9.46
C VAL A 42 15.36 -13.63 10.82
N SER A 43 15.89 -12.42 10.89
CA SER A 43 16.40 -11.81 12.13
C SER A 43 15.84 -10.39 12.31
N LEU A 44 15.95 -9.83 13.51
CA LEU A 44 15.57 -8.45 13.81
C LEU A 44 16.82 -7.59 14.02
N ALA A 45 16.83 -6.39 13.47
CA ALA A 45 17.79 -5.37 13.89
C ALA A 45 17.58 -5.01 15.38
N PRO A 46 18.60 -4.51 16.09
CA PRO A 46 18.48 -4.14 17.50
C PRO A 46 17.32 -3.18 17.75
N LYS A 47 16.51 -3.45 18.79
CA LYS A 47 15.33 -2.66 19.21
C LYS A 47 14.16 -2.66 18.20
N THR A 48 14.26 -3.40 17.10
CA THR A 48 13.14 -3.59 16.16
C THR A 48 12.11 -4.56 16.74
N ARG A 49 10.83 -4.29 16.50
CA ARG A 49 9.73 -5.24 16.72
C ARG A 49 9.23 -5.75 15.38
N VAL A 50 8.94 -7.03 15.29
CA VAL A 50 8.37 -7.62 14.07
C VAL A 50 6.98 -7.06 13.80
N GLU A 51 6.73 -6.70 12.55
CA GLU A 51 5.39 -6.34 12.07
C GLU A 51 4.71 -7.57 11.47
N ILE A 52 3.40 -7.72 11.72
CA ILE A 52 2.64 -8.82 11.11
C ILE A 52 2.65 -8.72 9.58
N ALA A 53 2.68 -7.50 9.03
CA ALA A 53 2.82 -7.27 7.60
C ALA A 53 4.13 -7.83 7.03
N ALA A 54 5.24 -7.76 7.77
CA ALA A 54 6.53 -8.30 7.34
C ALA A 54 6.55 -9.84 7.32
N VAL A 55 5.90 -10.47 8.29
CA VAL A 55 5.77 -11.94 8.32
C VAL A 55 4.85 -12.39 7.19
N SER A 56 3.70 -11.73 7.03
CA SER A 56 2.77 -11.99 5.94
C SER A 56 3.40 -11.75 4.56
N SER A 57 4.24 -10.72 4.40
CA SER A 57 4.91 -10.44 3.12
C SER A 57 5.89 -11.54 2.73
N LEU A 58 6.70 -12.00 3.68
CA LEU A 58 7.65 -13.09 3.46
C LEU A 58 6.94 -14.40 3.09
N ILE A 59 5.86 -14.74 3.81
CA ILE A 59 5.06 -15.93 3.52
C ILE A 59 4.40 -15.81 2.14
N GLN A 60 3.72 -14.68 1.87
CA GLN A 60 3.02 -14.46 0.61
C GLN A 60 3.98 -14.50 -0.59
N TYR A 61 5.14 -13.84 -0.49
CA TYR A 61 6.14 -13.85 -1.54
C TYR A 61 6.74 -15.26 -1.74
N ALA A 62 7.00 -15.97 -0.64
CA ALA A 62 7.47 -17.35 -0.71
C ALA A 62 6.45 -18.26 -1.41
N CYS A 63 5.15 -18.09 -1.13
CA CYS A 63 4.09 -18.80 -1.86
C CYS A 63 4.12 -18.48 -3.36
N HIS A 64 4.27 -17.20 -3.73
CA HIS A 64 4.38 -16.78 -5.12
C HIS A 64 5.55 -17.45 -5.85
N ILE A 65 6.76 -17.44 -5.29
CA ILE A 65 7.95 -18.00 -5.97
C ILE A 65 7.90 -19.53 -6.10
N VAL A 66 7.24 -20.22 -5.16
CA VAL A 66 7.00 -21.67 -5.25
C VAL A 66 5.93 -21.99 -6.29
N GLN A 67 4.80 -21.27 -6.31
CA GLN A 67 3.72 -21.49 -7.29
C GLN A 67 4.10 -21.10 -8.73
N SER A 68 5.00 -20.14 -8.87
CA SER A 68 5.54 -19.73 -10.18
C SER A 68 6.68 -20.62 -10.68
N GLU A 69 7.05 -21.65 -9.92
CA GLU A 69 8.16 -22.57 -10.24
C GLU A 69 9.51 -21.86 -10.42
N LYS A 70 9.66 -20.63 -9.87
CA LYS A 70 10.94 -19.91 -9.83
C LYS A 70 11.95 -20.66 -8.94
N VAL A 71 11.46 -21.31 -7.89
CA VAL A 71 12.23 -22.19 -6.99
C VAL A 71 11.44 -23.46 -6.71
N HIS A 72 12.14 -24.53 -6.31
CA HIS A 72 11.46 -25.77 -5.94
C HIS A 72 10.69 -25.55 -4.66
N ASP A 73 11.35 -25.01 -3.63
CA ASP A 73 10.75 -24.87 -2.32
C ASP A 73 11.37 -23.72 -1.53
N VAL A 74 10.70 -23.31 -0.46
CA VAL A 74 11.17 -22.28 0.47
C VAL A 74 11.00 -22.76 1.91
N LEU A 75 12.06 -22.65 2.69
CA LEU A 75 12.08 -22.88 4.13
C LEU A 75 12.24 -21.53 4.83
N LEU A 76 11.26 -21.16 5.66
CA LEU A 76 11.29 -19.93 6.45
C LEU A 76 11.72 -20.26 7.89
N ASP A 77 12.83 -19.68 8.33
CA ASP A 77 13.34 -19.79 9.69
C ASP A 77 13.13 -18.48 10.46
N PHE A 78 12.15 -18.49 11.37
CA PHE A 78 11.86 -17.39 12.30
C PHE A 78 12.45 -17.59 13.70
N SER A 79 13.40 -18.52 13.89
CA SER A 79 13.97 -18.85 15.21
C SER A 79 14.62 -17.66 15.94
N GLN A 80 15.08 -16.65 15.20
CA GLN A 80 15.66 -15.42 15.74
C GLN A 80 14.65 -14.27 15.89
N VAL A 81 13.36 -14.53 15.61
CA VAL A 81 12.28 -13.55 15.71
C VAL A 81 11.29 -14.01 16.77
N LYS A 82 10.99 -13.14 17.73
CA LYS A 82 9.95 -13.42 18.72
C LYS A 82 8.57 -13.22 18.10
N LEU A 83 8.00 -14.31 17.58
CA LEU A 83 6.63 -14.33 17.05
C LEU A 83 5.61 -14.63 18.16
N PRO A 84 4.36 -14.14 18.03
CA PRO A 84 3.27 -14.45 18.94
C PRO A 84 2.68 -15.86 18.71
N PHE A 85 3.26 -16.64 17.80
CA PHE A 85 2.89 -18.01 17.46
C PHE A 85 4.15 -18.81 17.10
N THR A 86 4.01 -20.13 17.04
CA THR A 86 5.06 -21.03 16.54
C THR A 86 4.86 -21.25 15.06
N PHE A 87 5.84 -20.86 14.24
CA PHE A 87 5.84 -21.22 12.82
C PHE A 87 6.15 -22.72 12.69
N PRO A 88 5.40 -23.48 11.87
CA PRO A 88 5.59 -24.91 11.76
C PRO A 88 6.93 -25.22 11.10
N ASN A 89 7.54 -26.34 11.46
CA ASN A 89 8.69 -26.89 10.75
C ASN A 89 8.21 -27.57 9.45
N LYS A 90 7.68 -26.76 8.53
CA LYS A 90 7.19 -27.16 7.21
C LYS A 90 7.68 -26.17 6.16
N SER A 91 7.95 -26.67 4.97
CA SER A 91 8.25 -25.82 3.82
C SER A 91 6.99 -25.19 3.24
N ILE A 92 7.17 -24.18 2.39
CA ILE A 92 6.07 -23.51 1.70
C ILE A 92 5.41 -24.46 0.69
N ARG A 93 6.17 -25.32 0.02
CA ARG A 93 5.59 -26.37 -0.84
C ARG A 93 4.74 -27.33 -0.01
N GLU A 94 5.21 -27.78 1.15
CA GLU A 94 4.42 -28.65 2.03
C GLU A 94 3.14 -27.96 2.50
N ILE A 95 3.19 -26.67 2.79
CA ILE A 95 2.01 -25.87 3.18
C ILE A 95 1.00 -25.78 2.01
N LEU A 96 1.44 -25.37 0.82
CA LEU A 96 0.55 -25.14 -0.31
C LEU A 96 -0.05 -26.42 -0.89
N PHE A 97 0.76 -27.47 -1.00
CA PHE A 97 0.40 -28.72 -1.69
C PHE A 97 0.06 -29.87 -0.73
N ALA A 98 -0.19 -29.57 0.55
CA ALA A 98 -0.68 -30.57 1.50
C ALA A 98 -1.96 -31.25 0.98
N ASN A 99 -2.02 -32.58 1.15
CA ASN A 99 -3.15 -33.39 0.70
C ASN A 99 -4.34 -33.28 1.68
N HIS A 100 -5.03 -32.15 1.65
CA HIS A 100 -6.31 -31.94 2.32
C HIS A 100 -7.27 -31.18 1.39
N GLU A 101 -8.57 -31.21 1.67
CA GLU A 101 -9.57 -30.57 0.81
C GLU A 101 -9.68 -29.05 1.04
N SER A 102 -9.35 -28.58 2.25
CA SER A 102 -9.53 -27.17 2.62
C SER A 102 -8.75 -26.19 1.71
N SER A 103 -9.41 -25.06 1.44
CA SER A 103 -8.86 -23.85 0.82
C SER A 103 -7.83 -23.12 1.69
N ILE A 104 -7.81 -23.37 3.01
CA ILE A 104 -6.83 -22.81 3.94
C ILE A 104 -5.61 -23.73 4.00
N ALA A 105 -4.47 -23.26 3.52
CA ALA A 105 -3.20 -23.98 3.52
C ALA A 105 -2.49 -23.96 4.88
N LEU A 106 -2.62 -22.84 5.59
CA LEU A 106 -1.99 -22.62 6.87
C LEU A 106 -2.88 -21.73 7.72
N GLU A 107 -3.05 -22.09 8.99
CA GLU A 107 -3.65 -21.22 9.99
C GLU A 107 -2.85 -21.28 11.29
N LEU A 108 -2.33 -20.13 11.69
CA LEU A 108 -1.57 -19.93 12.92
C LEU A 108 -2.38 -19.03 13.83
N THR A 109 -2.83 -19.57 14.95
CA THR A 109 -3.65 -18.83 15.92
C THR A 109 -2.97 -18.84 17.28
N SER A 110 -2.95 -17.68 17.93
CA SER A 110 -2.63 -17.51 19.33
C SER A 110 -3.64 -16.58 19.98
N LYS A 111 -3.42 -16.22 21.25
CA LYS A 111 -4.32 -15.31 21.96
C LYS A 111 -4.47 -13.96 21.25
N ASP A 112 -3.35 -13.44 20.75
CA ASP A 112 -3.25 -12.07 20.24
C ASP A 112 -2.94 -12.02 18.75
N CYS A 113 -2.79 -13.17 18.08
CA CYS A 113 -2.44 -13.19 16.66
C CYS A 113 -3.21 -14.28 15.91
N ARG A 114 -3.61 -13.97 14.67
CA ARG A 114 -4.11 -14.95 13.70
C ARG A 114 -3.49 -14.66 12.35
N LEU A 115 -2.86 -15.67 11.75
CA LEU A 115 -2.32 -15.60 10.39
C LEU A 115 -2.86 -16.77 9.59
N THR A 116 -3.44 -16.48 8.43
CA THR A 116 -4.08 -17.48 7.57
C THR A 116 -3.55 -17.34 6.16
N VAL A 117 -3.16 -18.45 5.54
CA VAL A 117 -2.80 -18.54 4.11
C VAL A 117 -3.89 -19.33 3.41
N PHE A 118 -4.51 -18.71 2.42
CA PHE A 118 -5.46 -19.34 1.51
C PHE A 118 -4.74 -19.74 0.23
N ARG A 119 -5.06 -20.92 -0.30
CA ARG A 119 -4.48 -21.46 -1.55
C ARG A 119 -5.52 -21.67 -2.65
N LYS A 120 -6.79 -21.39 -2.36
CA LYS A 120 -7.92 -21.45 -3.30
C LYS A 120 -8.94 -20.39 -2.90
N ASN A 121 -9.67 -19.87 -3.87
CA ASN A 121 -10.84 -19.05 -3.58
C ASN A 121 -12.07 -19.95 -3.36
N ASN A 122 -12.40 -20.23 -2.10
CA ASN A 122 -13.65 -20.88 -1.72
C ASN A 122 -14.46 -19.91 -0.86
N HIS A 123 -15.62 -19.48 -1.36
CA HIS A 123 -16.48 -18.49 -0.69
C HIS A 123 -17.00 -19.01 0.65
N ASP A 124 -17.48 -20.26 0.71
CA ASP A 124 -18.07 -20.83 1.92
C ASP A 124 -17.02 -20.96 3.04
N GLU A 125 -15.83 -21.49 2.73
CA GLU A 125 -14.76 -21.62 3.72
C GLU A 125 -14.21 -20.26 4.19
N ARG A 126 -14.21 -19.25 3.31
CA ARG A 126 -13.82 -17.89 3.68
C ARG A 126 -14.86 -17.26 4.62
N ASP A 127 -16.13 -17.47 4.35
CA ASP A 127 -17.22 -16.95 5.18
C ASP A 127 -17.19 -17.65 6.57
N ASP A 128 -16.96 -18.97 6.60
CA ASP A 128 -16.72 -19.73 7.85
C ASP A 128 -15.49 -19.21 8.62
N TRP A 129 -14.38 -18.96 7.92
CA TRP A 129 -13.17 -18.37 8.51
C TRP A 129 -13.46 -16.99 9.12
N TYR A 130 -14.27 -16.18 8.45
CA TYR A 130 -14.64 -14.86 8.91
C TYR A 130 -15.56 -14.92 10.15
N GLU A 131 -16.52 -15.84 10.20
CA GLU A 131 -17.31 -16.11 11.41
C GLU A 131 -16.42 -16.56 12.57
N ASN A 132 -15.40 -17.37 12.30
CA ASN A 132 -14.41 -17.74 13.31
C ASN A 132 -13.62 -16.55 13.84
N ILE A 133 -13.35 -15.52 13.03
CA ILE A 133 -12.71 -14.28 13.48
C ILE A 133 -13.64 -13.48 14.41
N LYS A 134 -14.91 -13.34 14.05
CA LYS A 134 -15.92 -12.67 14.90
C LYS A 134 -16.02 -13.35 16.27
N ASN A 135 -15.98 -14.68 16.30
CA ASN A 135 -16.03 -15.46 17.53
C ASN A 135 -14.74 -15.40 18.35
N TRP A 136 -13.58 -15.28 17.68
CA TRP A 136 -12.27 -15.18 18.33
C TRP A 136 -12.09 -13.88 19.12
N ARG A 137 -12.51 -12.74 18.56
CA ARG A 137 -12.34 -11.40 19.17
C ARG A 137 -13.63 -10.62 19.18
N LYS A 138 -14.52 -10.98 20.11
CA LYS A 138 -15.83 -10.34 20.34
C LYS A 138 -15.72 -8.88 20.80
N ASP A 139 -14.54 -8.46 21.23
CA ASP A 139 -14.21 -7.09 21.60
C ASP A 139 -13.88 -6.20 20.40
N LEU A 140 -13.76 -6.77 19.19
CA LEU A 140 -13.63 -5.98 17.97
C LEU A 140 -14.92 -5.22 17.67
N PRO A 141 -14.82 -3.97 17.18
CA PRO A 141 -15.98 -3.28 16.65
C PRO A 141 -16.61 -4.08 15.50
N ASN A 142 -17.92 -4.33 15.54
CA ASN A 142 -18.66 -5.02 14.45
C ASN A 142 -18.37 -4.42 13.06
N LYS A 143 -18.06 -3.13 13.02
CA LYS A 143 -17.73 -2.39 11.81
C LYS A 143 -16.33 -2.66 11.26
N PHE A 144 -15.38 -3.07 12.10
CA PHE A 144 -14.08 -3.55 11.64
C PHE A 144 -14.24 -4.84 10.83
N HIS A 145 -15.12 -5.74 11.26
CA HIS A 145 -15.40 -6.96 10.52
C HIS A 145 -15.87 -6.64 9.10
N LEU A 146 -16.77 -5.67 8.91
CA LEU A 146 -17.18 -5.23 7.57
C LEU A 146 -15.99 -4.76 6.72
N MET A 147 -15.11 -3.92 7.28
CA MET A 147 -13.90 -3.48 6.56
C MET A 147 -13.00 -4.65 6.18
N LEU A 148 -12.77 -5.60 7.09
CA LEU A 148 -11.96 -6.79 6.82
C LEU A 148 -12.59 -7.66 5.72
N ASN A 149 -13.91 -7.85 5.74
CA ASN A 149 -14.61 -8.61 4.71
C ASN A 149 -14.41 -7.99 3.33
N GLU A 150 -14.58 -6.66 3.20
CA GLU A 150 -14.36 -5.95 1.94
C GLU A 150 -12.93 -6.12 1.42
N LEU A 151 -11.92 -6.04 2.31
CA LEU A 151 -10.52 -6.24 1.90
C LEU A 151 -10.26 -7.66 1.42
N VAL A 152 -10.81 -8.67 2.10
CA VAL A 152 -10.63 -10.08 1.74
C VAL A 152 -11.41 -10.43 0.47
N GLU A 153 -12.61 -9.89 0.27
CA GLU A 153 -13.42 -10.09 -0.94
C GLU A 153 -12.79 -9.45 -2.18
N ASN A 154 -12.07 -8.33 -2.00
CA ASN A 154 -11.35 -7.68 -3.10
C ASN A 154 -10.26 -8.58 -3.68
N VAL A 155 -9.66 -9.48 -2.90
CA VAL A 155 -8.57 -10.34 -3.37
C VAL A 155 -9.00 -11.23 -4.55
N PRO A 156 -9.95 -12.17 -4.42
CA PRO A 156 -10.38 -12.99 -5.54
C PRO A 156 -11.06 -12.18 -6.64
N ALA A 157 -11.65 -11.03 -6.31
CA ALA A 157 -12.25 -10.15 -7.28
C ALA A 157 -11.20 -9.50 -8.22
N HIS A 158 -9.99 -9.22 -7.74
CA HIS A 158 -9.00 -8.41 -8.47
C HIS A 158 -7.69 -9.12 -8.77
N ALA A 159 -7.40 -10.27 -8.15
CA ALA A 159 -6.13 -10.97 -8.35
C ALA A 159 -5.91 -11.45 -9.80
N GLN A 160 -6.99 -11.81 -10.52
CA GLN A 160 -6.95 -12.31 -11.91
C GLN A 160 -5.95 -13.46 -12.13
N LEU A 161 -5.86 -14.38 -11.16
CA LEU A 161 -4.99 -15.54 -11.24
C LEU A 161 -5.75 -16.80 -11.62
N PRO A 162 -5.10 -17.73 -12.33
CA PRO A 162 -5.55 -19.12 -12.42
C PRO A 162 -5.76 -19.73 -11.02
N ALA A 163 -6.75 -20.61 -10.88
CA ALA A 163 -7.14 -21.18 -9.59
C ALA A 163 -6.02 -21.97 -8.89
N ASP A 164 -5.10 -22.56 -9.65
CA ASP A 164 -3.93 -23.31 -9.18
C ASP A 164 -2.78 -22.41 -8.68
N LYS A 165 -2.78 -21.13 -9.08
CA LYS A 165 -1.78 -20.12 -8.69
C LYS A 165 -2.28 -19.10 -7.70
N PHE A 166 -3.58 -19.12 -7.39
CA PHE A 166 -4.19 -18.20 -6.46
C PHE A 166 -3.75 -18.51 -5.03
N CYS A 167 -3.11 -17.54 -4.37
CA CYS A 167 -2.93 -17.59 -2.93
C CYS A 167 -2.99 -16.19 -2.32
N PHE A 168 -3.45 -16.10 -1.08
CA PHE A 168 -3.38 -14.85 -0.34
C PHE A 168 -3.24 -15.10 1.15
N THR A 169 -2.66 -14.13 1.84
CA THR A 169 -2.35 -14.19 3.26
C THR A 169 -3.12 -13.10 3.99
N VAL A 170 -3.75 -13.46 5.11
CA VAL A 170 -4.34 -12.52 6.06
C VAL A 170 -3.61 -12.62 7.40
N GLY A 171 -3.13 -11.50 7.92
CA GLY A 171 -2.49 -11.42 9.24
C GLY A 171 -3.22 -10.41 10.12
N LEU A 172 -3.54 -10.81 11.36
CA LEU A 172 -4.14 -9.99 12.39
C LEU A 172 -3.29 -10.11 13.66
N LEU A 173 -2.82 -8.98 14.20
CA LEU A 173 -2.02 -8.93 15.43
C LEU A 173 -2.55 -7.86 16.37
N PHE A 174 -2.98 -8.29 17.54
CA PHE A 174 -3.40 -7.43 18.64
C PHE A 174 -2.22 -7.08 19.53
N SER A 175 -2.10 -5.81 19.83
CA SER A 175 -1.08 -5.29 20.73
C SER A 175 -1.67 -4.17 21.57
N THR A 176 -1.92 -4.48 22.83
CA THR A 176 -2.47 -3.56 23.85
C THR A 176 -3.78 -2.89 23.41
N LYS A 177 -3.69 -1.77 22.69
CA LYS A 177 -4.80 -0.95 22.20
C LYS A 177 -4.80 -0.79 20.69
N LYS A 178 -4.03 -1.59 19.98
CA LYS A 178 -3.94 -1.56 18.52
C LYS A 178 -4.23 -2.94 17.95
N LEU A 179 -4.89 -2.95 16.81
CA LEU A 179 -4.93 -4.10 15.92
C LEU A 179 -4.16 -3.74 14.67
N TYR A 180 -3.13 -4.52 14.37
CA TYR A 180 -2.44 -4.52 13.10
C TYR A 180 -3.09 -5.55 12.19
N TYR A 181 -3.38 -5.17 10.95
CA TYR A 181 -3.96 -6.04 9.95
C TYR A 181 -3.13 -6.03 8.68
N CYS A 182 -3.20 -7.11 7.92
CA CYS A 182 -2.55 -7.27 6.64
C CYS A 182 -3.39 -8.23 5.78
N VAL A 183 -3.64 -7.87 4.53
CA VAL A 183 -4.19 -8.74 3.49
C VAL A 183 -3.25 -8.60 2.30
N ALA A 184 -2.69 -9.71 1.82
CA ALA A 184 -1.69 -9.69 0.76
C ALA A 184 -1.94 -10.82 -0.24
N ASP A 185 -1.96 -10.49 -1.52
CA ASP A 185 -2.13 -11.43 -2.62
C ASP A 185 -0.93 -11.39 -3.59
N ASN A 186 -0.89 -12.35 -4.52
CA ASN A 186 0.11 -12.47 -5.58
C ASN A 186 -0.47 -12.19 -6.98
N GLY A 187 -1.56 -11.42 -7.07
CA GLY A 187 -2.31 -11.18 -8.29
C GLY A 187 -1.69 -10.16 -9.24
N VAL A 188 -2.51 -9.62 -10.15
CA VAL A 188 -2.08 -8.61 -11.14
C VAL A 188 -1.84 -7.21 -10.54
N GLY A 189 -2.14 -7.03 -9.26
CA GLY A 189 -2.02 -5.75 -8.56
C GLY A 189 -3.07 -4.71 -8.98
N LEU A 190 -3.00 -3.53 -8.37
CA LEU A 190 -3.88 -2.40 -8.68
C LEU A 190 -3.72 -1.93 -10.13
N HIS A 191 -2.47 -1.80 -10.58
CA HIS A 191 -2.14 -1.42 -11.95
C HIS A 191 -2.77 -2.39 -12.97
N GLY A 192 -2.53 -3.69 -12.82
CA GLY A 192 -3.08 -4.70 -13.73
C GLY A 192 -4.61 -4.77 -13.64
N SER A 193 -5.18 -4.65 -12.44
CA SER A 193 -6.64 -4.62 -12.29
C SER A 193 -7.28 -3.40 -12.94
N LEU A 194 -6.60 -2.24 -12.98
CA LEU A 194 -7.13 -1.01 -13.57
C LEU A 194 -7.00 -1.00 -15.10
N LYS A 195 -5.96 -1.61 -15.68
CA LYS A 195 -5.85 -1.77 -17.15
C LYS A 195 -7.04 -2.51 -17.75
N GLU A 196 -7.51 -3.54 -17.04
CA GLU A 196 -8.67 -4.34 -17.43
C GLU A 196 -10.00 -3.78 -16.88
N ALA A 197 -10.00 -2.54 -16.37
CA ALA A 197 -11.21 -1.91 -15.85
C ALA A 197 -12.29 -1.78 -16.94
N ILE A 198 -13.55 -1.82 -16.55
CA ILE A 198 -14.68 -1.60 -17.46
C ILE A 198 -15.00 -0.11 -17.55
N VAL A 199 -14.73 0.62 -16.46
CA VAL A 199 -14.91 2.07 -16.38
C VAL A 199 -13.74 2.75 -17.09
N PRO A 200 -13.97 3.58 -18.14
CA PRO A 200 -12.91 4.25 -18.89
C PRO A 200 -11.99 5.09 -17.99
N ASP A 201 -12.56 5.90 -17.10
CA ASP A 201 -11.80 6.73 -16.16
C ASP A 201 -10.86 5.91 -15.27
N ALA A 202 -11.23 4.66 -14.94
CA ALA A 202 -10.38 3.78 -14.14
C ALA A 202 -9.21 3.21 -14.96
N LYS A 203 -9.32 3.08 -16.28
CA LYS A 203 -8.20 2.68 -17.14
C LYS A 203 -7.14 3.77 -17.20
N ASP A 204 -7.57 5.03 -17.27
CA ASP A 204 -6.68 6.19 -17.33
C ASP A 204 -5.86 6.36 -16.04
N VAL A 205 -6.33 5.79 -14.94
CA VAL A 205 -5.62 5.78 -13.64
C VAL A 205 -4.52 4.72 -13.58
N ALA A 206 -4.52 3.71 -14.46
CA ALA A 206 -3.63 2.57 -14.33
C ALA A 206 -2.14 2.96 -14.36
N SER A 207 -1.71 3.93 -15.17
CA SER A 207 -0.31 4.38 -15.24
C SER A 207 0.13 5.31 -14.08
N ARG A 208 -0.80 5.66 -13.17
CA ARG A 208 -0.63 6.75 -12.19
C ARG A 208 -0.45 6.22 -10.78
N ALA A 209 -0.42 7.11 -9.78
CA ALA A 209 -0.49 6.78 -8.36
C ALA A 209 -1.81 6.06 -7.98
N CYS A 210 -1.97 4.80 -8.38
CA CYS A 210 -3.24 4.07 -8.42
C CYS A 210 -3.97 4.07 -7.07
N ALA A 211 -3.23 3.86 -5.98
CA ALA A 211 -3.81 3.84 -4.63
C ALA A 211 -4.27 5.23 -4.15
N LEU A 212 -3.62 6.33 -4.57
CA LEU A 212 -4.08 7.69 -4.26
C LEU A 212 -5.47 7.94 -4.87
N HIS A 213 -5.72 7.40 -6.07
CA HIS A 213 -7.01 7.47 -6.77
C HIS A 213 -8.06 6.53 -6.17
N LEU A 214 -7.71 5.27 -5.95
CA LEU A 214 -8.64 4.24 -5.46
C LEU A 214 -9.08 4.45 -4.00
N THR A 215 -8.43 5.37 -3.28
CA THR A 215 -8.86 5.84 -1.95
C THR A 215 -9.78 7.08 -2.01
N ARG A 216 -10.25 7.46 -3.20
CA ARG A 216 -11.31 8.47 -3.41
C ARG A 216 -12.69 7.81 -3.42
N ALA A 217 -13.70 8.57 -3.02
CA ALA A 217 -15.07 8.08 -3.03
C ALA A 217 -15.52 7.80 -4.48
N GLN A 218 -16.35 6.78 -4.65
CA GLN A 218 -17.02 6.43 -5.91
C GLN A 218 -16.08 6.04 -7.07
N VAL A 219 -14.80 5.77 -6.80
CA VAL A 219 -13.85 5.25 -7.80
C VAL A 219 -13.89 3.72 -7.81
N THR A 220 -14.21 3.13 -8.95
CA THR A 220 -14.34 1.67 -9.12
C THR A 220 -13.83 1.23 -10.49
N SER A 221 -13.12 0.09 -10.54
CA SER A 221 -12.64 -0.50 -11.80
C SER A 221 -13.69 -1.34 -12.54
N LYS A 222 -14.75 -1.79 -11.86
CA LYS A 222 -15.75 -2.71 -12.43
C LYS A 222 -17.13 -2.09 -12.68
N GLY A 223 -17.37 -0.89 -12.15
CA GLY A 223 -18.63 -0.18 -12.29
C GLY A 223 -19.75 -0.71 -11.39
N ILE A 224 -20.75 0.15 -11.19
CA ILE A 224 -21.93 -0.14 -10.35
C ILE A 224 -22.77 -1.28 -10.94
N GLU A 225 -22.76 -1.45 -12.27
CA GLU A 225 -23.49 -2.50 -12.99
C GLU A 225 -23.08 -3.92 -12.58
N ARG A 226 -21.85 -4.11 -12.09
CA ARG A 226 -21.36 -5.39 -11.54
C ARG A 226 -21.44 -5.45 -10.01
N GLY A 227 -22.23 -4.58 -9.39
CA GLY A 227 -22.36 -4.47 -7.93
C GLY A 227 -21.12 -3.90 -7.22
N HIS A 228 -20.12 -3.39 -7.95
CA HIS A 228 -18.88 -2.87 -7.38
C HIS A 228 -18.93 -1.35 -7.27
N GLN A 229 -19.19 -0.86 -6.06
CA GLN A 229 -19.29 0.59 -5.80
C GLN A 229 -17.93 1.26 -5.56
N GLY A 230 -16.83 0.50 -5.39
CA GLY A 230 -15.51 1.08 -5.07
C GLY A 230 -15.38 1.49 -3.61
N VAL A 231 -16.06 0.75 -2.73
CA VAL A 231 -16.23 1.12 -1.32
C VAL A 231 -15.04 0.71 -0.45
N GLY A 232 -14.45 -0.46 -0.71
CA GLY A 232 -13.48 -1.10 0.19
C GLY A 232 -12.27 -0.23 0.57
N LEU A 233 -11.49 0.22 -0.42
CA LEU A 233 -10.28 1.02 -0.16
C LEU A 233 -10.59 2.42 0.37
N PHE A 234 -11.63 3.08 -0.14
CA PHE A 234 -12.09 4.36 0.38
C PHE A 234 -12.45 4.25 1.86
N ILE A 235 -13.31 3.31 2.23
CA ILE A 235 -13.74 3.14 3.62
C ILE A 235 -12.59 2.75 4.53
N THR A 236 -11.71 1.85 4.08
CA THR A 236 -10.51 1.47 4.84
C THR A 236 -9.65 2.69 5.15
N SER A 237 -9.44 3.54 4.14
CA SER A 237 -8.66 4.78 4.25
C SER A 237 -9.33 5.80 5.19
N GLU A 238 -10.64 6.02 5.07
CA GLU A 238 -11.39 6.91 5.97
C GLU A 238 -11.41 6.42 7.42
N LEU A 239 -11.58 5.11 7.62
CA LEU A 239 -11.58 4.51 8.95
C LEU A 239 -10.21 4.61 9.60
N ALA A 240 -9.13 4.36 8.86
CA ALA A 240 -7.77 4.56 9.34
C ALA A 240 -7.57 6.02 9.79
N THR A 241 -8.02 7.00 9.01
CA THR A 241 -7.96 8.43 9.37
C THR A 241 -8.73 8.72 10.66
N MET A 242 -10.03 8.42 10.69
CA MET A 242 -10.92 8.76 11.81
C MET A 242 -10.49 8.09 13.11
N ASN A 243 -9.93 6.90 13.00
CA ASN A 243 -9.48 6.09 14.13
C ASN A 243 -8.04 6.43 14.56
N LYS A 244 -7.37 7.39 13.92
CA LYS A 244 -5.95 7.79 14.15
C LYS A 244 -4.96 6.63 13.95
N GLY A 245 -5.33 5.71 13.07
CA GLY A 245 -4.55 4.56 12.67
C GLY A 245 -3.58 4.90 11.54
N TYR A 246 -3.23 3.88 10.76
CA TYR A 246 -2.59 4.07 9.47
C TYR A 246 -3.04 2.99 8.48
N LEU A 247 -2.90 3.33 7.20
CA LEU A 247 -3.13 2.44 6.06
C LEU A 247 -1.89 2.51 5.17
N GLU A 248 -1.42 1.37 4.71
CA GLU A 248 -0.32 1.23 3.77
C GLU A 248 -0.72 0.21 2.70
N ILE A 249 -0.48 0.58 1.44
CA ILE A 249 -0.83 -0.20 0.27
C ILE A 249 0.43 -0.34 -0.59
N LEU A 250 0.83 -1.57 -0.85
CA LEU A 250 1.93 -1.92 -1.76
C LEU A 250 1.34 -2.59 -3.00
N SER A 251 1.64 -2.09 -4.19
CA SER A 251 1.22 -2.76 -5.43
C SER A 251 2.08 -2.34 -6.61
N GLY A 252 2.66 -3.32 -7.32
CA GLY A 252 3.64 -3.03 -8.36
C GLY A 252 4.80 -2.22 -7.79
N VAL A 253 5.20 -1.17 -8.48
CA VAL A 253 6.30 -0.29 -8.06
C VAL A 253 5.87 0.83 -7.10
N GLN A 254 4.66 0.76 -6.54
CA GLN A 254 4.07 1.87 -5.78
C GLN A 254 3.79 1.48 -4.33
N GLU A 255 4.10 2.42 -3.44
CA GLU A 255 3.68 2.44 -2.05
C GLU A 255 2.79 3.67 -1.84
N TYR A 256 1.62 3.44 -1.28
CA TYR A 256 0.75 4.48 -0.74
C TYR A 256 0.67 4.30 0.76
N GLU A 257 1.03 5.33 1.50
CA GLU A 257 1.02 5.32 2.94
C GLU A 257 0.19 6.50 3.44
N GLN A 258 -0.77 6.22 4.31
CA GLN A 258 -1.58 7.21 5.00
C GLN A 258 -1.41 7.02 6.50
N ARG A 259 -0.76 7.99 7.15
CA ARG A 259 -0.53 8.00 8.60
C ARG A 259 -1.23 9.17 9.27
N ASP A 260 -1.59 8.92 10.53
CA ASP A 260 -2.30 9.86 11.36
C ASP A 260 -3.61 10.33 10.68
N THR A 261 -4.14 11.48 11.10
CA THR A 261 -5.36 12.02 10.51
C THR A 261 -5.13 12.73 9.17
N THR A 262 -3.88 12.94 8.75
CA THR A 262 -3.57 14.06 7.84
C THR A 262 -2.36 13.89 6.93
N VAL A 263 -1.55 12.83 7.04
CA VAL A 263 -0.34 12.69 6.21
C VAL A 263 -0.53 11.57 5.21
N THR A 264 -0.30 11.88 3.93
CA THR A 264 -0.25 10.90 2.85
C THR A 264 1.11 10.96 2.18
N SER A 265 1.69 9.80 1.91
CA SER A 265 2.92 9.63 1.13
C SER A 265 2.66 8.67 -0.02
N VAL A 266 3.14 9.03 -1.21
CA VAL A 266 3.14 8.17 -2.39
C VAL A 266 4.58 8.03 -2.87
N ARG A 267 5.11 6.81 -2.92
CA ARG A 267 6.53 6.53 -3.18
C ARG A 267 6.72 5.39 -4.17
N GLY A 268 7.82 5.45 -4.93
CA GLY A 268 8.34 4.32 -5.67
C GLY A 268 9.00 3.29 -4.74
N ILE A 269 8.72 2.00 -4.96
CA ILE A 269 9.31 0.88 -4.20
C ILE A 269 9.83 -0.21 -5.15
N ALA A 270 10.56 -1.17 -4.58
CA ALA A 270 10.82 -2.43 -5.27
C ALA A 270 9.49 -3.11 -5.62
N GLU A 271 9.37 -3.58 -6.86
CA GLU A 271 8.11 -4.09 -7.38
C GLU A 271 7.54 -5.25 -6.54
N TRP A 272 6.34 -5.02 -6.00
CA TRP A 272 5.46 -5.99 -5.37
C TRP A 272 4.57 -6.69 -6.41
N GLU A 273 4.72 -8.01 -6.55
CA GLU A 273 3.89 -8.85 -7.43
C GLU A 273 2.54 -9.12 -6.74
N GLY A 274 1.55 -8.26 -6.95
CA GLY A 274 0.19 -8.37 -6.36
C GLY A 274 -0.33 -7.08 -5.74
N THR A 275 -1.18 -7.22 -4.71
CA THR A 275 -1.54 -6.13 -3.81
C THR A 275 -1.33 -6.56 -2.36
N MET A 276 -0.72 -5.71 -1.55
CA MET A 276 -0.75 -5.81 -0.11
C MET A 276 -1.45 -4.58 0.46
N VAL A 277 -2.44 -4.80 1.32
CA VAL A 277 -3.10 -3.77 2.12
C VAL A 277 -2.87 -4.09 3.58
N HIS A 278 -2.16 -3.23 4.29
CA HIS A 278 -1.92 -3.41 5.71
C HIS A 278 -2.05 -2.09 6.47
N GLY A 279 -2.12 -2.17 7.79
CA GLY A 279 -2.34 -0.98 8.59
C GLY A 279 -2.51 -1.31 10.06
N ALA A 280 -2.92 -0.29 10.81
CA ALA A 280 -3.33 -0.46 12.19
C ALA A 280 -4.53 0.40 12.52
N ILE A 281 -5.38 -0.13 13.39
CA ILE A 281 -6.48 0.60 14.04
C ILE A 281 -6.21 0.69 15.55
N ASN A 282 -6.54 1.81 16.16
CA ASN A 282 -6.60 2.00 17.59
C ASN A 282 -7.96 1.52 18.14
N LEU A 283 -7.91 0.52 19.00
CA LEU A 283 -9.06 -0.11 19.65
C LEU A 283 -9.66 0.77 20.77
N ASP A 284 -8.98 1.84 21.18
CA ASP A 284 -9.48 2.82 22.14
C ASP A 284 -10.01 4.11 21.49
N GLN A 285 -10.07 4.16 20.15
CA GLN A 285 -10.69 5.25 19.40
C GLN A 285 -11.99 4.75 18.75
N GLU A 286 -12.92 5.67 18.47
CA GLU A 286 -14.17 5.31 17.80
C GLU A 286 -13.89 4.79 16.37
N PHE A 287 -14.64 3.78 15.96
CA PHE A 287 -14.59 3.21 14.61
C PHE A 287 -15.87 3.56 13.84
N ASN A 288 -15.93 4.79 13.30
CA ASN A 288 -17.16 5.40 12.79
C ASN A 288 -17.44 5.09 11.31
N TYR A 289 -17.79 3.83 11.03
CA TYR A 289 -18.14 3.36 9.69
C TYR A 289 -19.35 4.07 9.08
N ARG A 290 -20.32 4.51 9.89
CA ARG A 290 -21.48 5.26 9.39
C ARG A 290 -21.05 6.59 8.78
N ARG A 291 -20.10 7.29 9.42
CA ARG A 291 -19.53 8.53 8.88
C ARG A 291 -18.76 8.27 7.59
N ALA A 292 -17.95 7.21 7.54
CA ALA A 292 -17.26 6.82 6.30
C ALA A 292 -18.25 6.55 5.14
N MET A 293 -19.33 5.81 5.39
CA MET A 293 -20.40 5.60 4.39
C MET A 293 -21.08 6.90 3.96
N LYS A 294 -21.29 7.84 4.89
CA LYS A 294 -21.88 9.14 4.56
C LYS A 294 -20.94 9.95 3.65
N LEU A 295 -19.64 9.99 3.95
CA LEU A 295 -18.64 10.66 3.12
C LEU A 295 -18.53 10.00 1.73
N PHE A 296 -18.69 8.68 1.66
CA PHE A 296 -18.75 7.96 0.40
C PHE A 296 -19.97 8.37 -0.45
N ALA A 297 -21.14 8.53 0.18
CA ALA A 297 -22.39 8.91 -0.50
C ALA A 297 -22.44 10.40 -0.88
N GLU A 298 -21.83 11.27 -0.08
CA GLU A 298 -21.82 12.73 -0.27
C GLU A 298 -20.37 13.27 -0.33
N PRO A 299 -19.59 12.99 -1.38
CA PRO A 299 -18.16 13.37 -1.44
C PRO A 299 -17.91 14.87 -1.35
N SER A 300 -18.89 15.70 -1.72
CA SER A 300 -18.82 17.17 -1.57
C SER A 300 -18.69 17.64 -0.13
N THR A 301 -19.00 16.78 0.84
CA THR A 301 -18.84 17.04 2.28
C THR A 301 -17.44 16.73 2.80
N ILE A 302 -16.58 16.11 1.97
CA ILE A 302 -15.17 15.93 2.27
C ILE A 302 -14.54 17.32 2.28
N ILE A 303 -14.04 17.73 3.45
CA ILE A 303 -13.37 19.02 3.63
C ILE A 303 -12.13 19.06 2.71
N LYS A 304 -11.88 20.21 2.06
CA LYS A 304 -10.72 20.48 1.18
C LYS A 304 -9.35 20.47 1.90
N ASP A 305 -9.23 19.73 3.00
CA ASP A 305 -8.03 19.61 3.83
C ASP A 305 -8.03 18.23 4.50
N ARG A 306 -8.37 17.20 3.71
CA ARG A 306 -8.36 15.81 4.20
C ARG A 306 -6.96 15.41 4.67
N PHE A 307 -5.94 15.96 4.03
CA PHE A 307 -4.55 15.80 4.37
C PHE A 307 -3.95 17.16 4.69
N LEU A 308 -3.25 17.28 5.81
CA LEU A 308 -2.40 18.45 6.05
C LEU A 308 -1.19 18.43 5.12
N VAL A 309 -0.70 17.23 4.78
CA VAL A 309 0.48 17.06 3.93
C VAL A 309 0.28 15.88 3.00
N CYS A 310 0.49 16.11 1.71
CA CYS A 310 0.63 15.08 0.69
C CYS A 310 2.06 15.13 0.12
N GLN A 311 2.83 14.09 0.35
CA GLN A 311 4.15 13.91 -0.24
C GLN A 311 4.05 12.98 -1.45
N ILE A 312 4.48 13.45 -2.61
CA ILE A 312 4.51 12.66 -3.84
C ILE A 312 5.96 12.59 -4.32
N SER A 313 6.50 11.38 -4.34
CA SER A 313 7.78 11.09 -4.96
C SER A 313 7.60 10.87 -6.45
N LEU A 314 8.36 11.60 -7.27
CA LEU A 314 8.27 11.50 -8.73
C LEU A 314 8.88 10.20 -9.28
N ASN A 315 9.68 9.49 -8.47
CA ASN A 315 10.17 8.16 -8.84
C ASN A 315 9.06 7.09 -8.93
N VAL A 316 7.84 7.38 -8.45
CA VAL A 316 6.68 6.46 -8.53
C VAL A 316 6.29 6.11 -9.96
N TYR A 317 6.63 6.97 -10.93
CA TYR A 317 6.37 6.76 -12.35
C TYR A 317 7.47 5.94 -13.06
N GLY A 318 8.49 5.50 -12.33
CA GLY A 318 9.53 4.60 -12.83
C GLY A 318 10.53 5.23 -13.81
N GLN A 319 10.45 6.55 -14.03
CA GLN A 319 11.39 7.29 -14.88
C GLN A 319 12.24 8.24 -14.06
N ARG A 320 13.54 8.28 -14.37
CA ARG A 320 14.50 9.23 -13.78
C ARG A 320 14.63 10.52 -14.59
N SER A 321 14.15 10.51 -15.84
CA SER A 321 14.15 11.67 -16.73
C SER A 321 12.70 12.00 -17.13
N LEU A 322 12.18 13.14 -16.69
CA LEU A 322 10.78 13.53 -16.90
C LEU A 322 10.63 14.33 -18.21
N ARG A 323 10.62 13.61 -19.33
CA ARG A 323 10.72 14.20 -20.69
C ARG A 323 9.48 14.11 -21.55
N THR A 324 8.63 13.10 -21.37
CA THR A 324 7.48 12.89 -22.26
C THR A 324 6.28 13.72 -21.82
N ARG A 325 5.51 14.19 -22.79
CA ARG A 325 4.30 14.99 -22.51
C ARG A 325 3.26 14.16 -21.75
N GLU A 326 3.11 12.89 -22.12
CA GLU A 326 2.18 11.96 -21.52
C GLU A 326 2.47 11.78 -20.02
N LEU A 327 3.74 11.62 -19.65
CA LEU A 327 4.16 11.53 -18.26
C LEU A 327 3.92 12.84 -17.51
N CYS A 328 4.15 13.99 -18.15
CA CYS A 328 3.85 15.29 -17.55
C CYS A 328 2.36 15.41 -17.22
N GLU A 329 1.49 15.03 -18.15
CA GLU A 329 0.03 15.08 -17.97
C GLU A 329 -0.45 14.13 -16.87
N GLU A 330 0.15 12.94 -16.76
CA GLU A 330 -0.11 12.00 -15.65
C GLU A 330 0.28 12.59 -14.29
N ILE A 331 1.49 13.16 -14.18
CA ILE A 331 1.97 13.78 -12.94
C ILE A 331 1.07 14.96 -12.57
N MET A 332 0.75 15.87 -13.51
CA MET A 332 -0.09 17.03 -13.23
C MET A 332 -1.47 16.63 -12.70
N HIS A 333 -2.05 15.58 -13.25
CA HIS A 333 -3.34 15.08 -12.78
C HIS A 333 -3.28 14.56 -11.34
N ASP A 334 -2.22 13.85 -10.97
CA ASP A 334 -2.01 13.38 -9.60
C ASP A 334 -1.75 14.55 -8.64
N LEU A 335 -1.07 15.60 -9.11
CA LEU A 335 -0.87 16.83 -8.34
C LEU A 335 -2.18 17.60 -8.12
N ASP A 336 -3.06 17.68 -9.13
CA ASP A 336 -4.37 18.31 -8.98
C ASP A 336 -5.23 17.56 -7.94
N ILE A 337 -5.18 16.22 -7.93
CA ILE A 337 -5.86 15.41 -6.92
C ILE A 337 -5.26 15.61 -5.52
N ALA A 338 -3.94 15.73 -5.42
CA ALA A 338 -3.29 16.08 -4.17
C ALA A 338 -3.73 17.48 -3.70
N ALA A 339 -3.85 18.43 -4.62
CA ALA A 339 -4.27 19.80 -4.35
C ALA A 339 -5.74 19.91 -3.91
N GLU A 340 -6.62 19.05 -4.44
CA GLU A 340 -8.01 18.95 -3.96
C GLU A 340 -8.11 18.52 -2.48
N ARG A 341 -7.09 17.81 -1.98
CA ARG A 341 -7.16 17.09 -0.71
C ARG A 341 -6.18 17.60 0.34
N SER A 342 -5.22 18.45 -0.04
CA SER A 342 -4.11 18.82 0.83
C SER A 342 -3.83 20.31 0.88
N SER A 343 -3.67 20.86 2.08
CA SER A 343 -3.21 22.23 2.30
C SER A 343 -1.71 22.42 2.06
N LYS A 344 -0.94 21.32 2.05
CA LYS A 344 0.48 21.30 1.72
C LYS A 344 0.84 20.13 0.82
N ILE A 345 1.65 20.39 -0.20
CA ILE A 345 2.21 19.36 -1.09
C ILE A 345 3.73 19.39 -1.00
N ILE A 346 4.33 18.22 -0.84
CA ILE A 346 5.78 18.02 -0.95
C ILE A 346 6.03 17.25 -2.24
N LEU A 347 6.71 17.88 -3.19
CA LEU A 347 7.19 17.25 -4.42
C LEU A 347 8.61 16.75 -4.16
N ASP A 348 8.75 15.42 -4.12
CA ASP A 348 10.03 14.77 -3.86
C ASP A 348 10.66 14.32 -5.17
N PHE A 349 11.74 15.02 -5.57
CA PHE A 349 12.51 14.71 -6.78
C PHE A 349 13.62 13.71 -6.51
N LYS A 350 13.73 13.15 -5.30
CA LYS A 350 14.72 12.12 -5.00
C LYS A 350 14.66 11.01 -6.05
N ASP A 351 15.81 10.73 -6.65
CA ASP A 351 16.05 9.80 -7.77
C ASP A 351 15.76 10.33 -9.20
N ILE A 352 15.29 11.57 -9.35
CA ILE A 352 15.15 12.25 -10.65
C ILE A 352 16.50 12.88 -11.04
N GLU A 353 16.95 12.57 -12.24
CA GLU A 353 18.20 13.07 -12.82
C GLU A 353 17.97 14.30 -13.68
N GLU A 354 16.81 14.39 -14.35
CA GLU A 354 16.56 15.47 -15.31
C GLU A 354 15.07 15.73 -15.48
N ILE A 355 14.71 16.99 -15.75
CA ILE A 355 13.39 17.38 -16.21
C ILE A 355 13.46 18.09 -17.56
N SER A 356 12.44 17.91 -18.39
CA SER A 356 12.31 18.69 -19.62
C SER A 356 11.80 20.09 -19.34
N GLN A 357 12.11 21.02 -20.26
CA GLN A 357 11.52 22.37 -20.26
C GLN A 357 9.98 22.36 -20.32
N ALA A 358 9.39 21.35 -20.96
CA ALA A 358 7.95 21.16 -20.96
C ALA A 358 7.43 20.87 -19.54
N PHE A 359 8.06 19.91 -18.84
CA PHE A 359 7.69 19.58 -17.46
C PHE A 359 7.89 20.76 -16.50
N HIS A 360 9.00 21.49 -16.64
CA HIS A 360 9.25 22.72 -15.89
C HIS A 360 8.10 23.73 -16.10
N GLY A 361 7.69 23.96 -17.35
CA GLY A 361 6.55 24.82 -17.68
C GLY A 361 5.22 24.36 -17.06
N PHE A 362 4.93 23.06 -17.06
CA PHE A 362 3.75 22.50 -16.41
C PHE A 362 3.76 22.71 -14.89
N LEU A 363 4.88 22.43 -14.23
CA LEU A 363 5.03 22.65 -12.80
C LEU A 363 4.93 24.13 -12.42
N ARG A 364 5.55 25.01 -13.20
CA ARG A 364 5.44 26.46 -13.00
C ARG A 364 3.98 26.90 -13.04
N LYS A 365 3.22 26.40 -14.02
CA LYS A 365 1.78 26.67 -14.12
C LYS A 365 1.02 26.14 -12.91
N PHE A 366 1.26 24.89 -12.51
CA PHE A 366 0.65 24.29 -11.32
C PHE A 366 0.91 25.14 -10.06
N VAL A 367 2.17 25.53 -9.81
CA VAL A 367 2.54 26.39 -8.66
C VAL A 367 1.84 27.75 -8.71
N THR A 368 1.62 28.30 -9.91
CA THR A 368 0.94 29.59 -10.11
C THR A 368 -0.57 29.49 -9.90
N ASP A 369 -1.19 28.40 -10.35
CA ASP A 369 -2.64 28.17 -10.27
C ASP A 369 -3.08 27.83 -8.84
N HIS A 370 -2.20 27.24 -8.02
CA HIS A 370 -2.50 26.71 -6.68
C HIS A 370 -1.91 27.54 -5.52
N LYS A 371 -2.03 28.87 -5.56
CA LYS A 371 -1.47 29.79 -4.54
C LYS A 371 -1.93 29.56 -3.09
N LYS A 372 -3.07 28.89 -2.91
CA LYS A 372 -3.65 28.61 -1.59
C LYS A 372 -3.07 27.35 -0.94
N ILE A 373 -2.16 26.66 -1.62
CA ILE A 373 -1.55 25.42 -1.16
C ILE A 373 -0.06 25.67 -0.99
N ARG A 374 0.48 25.24 0.15
CA ARG A 374 1.92 25.33 0.38
C ARG A 374 2.62 24.24 -0.41
N ILE A 375 3.31 24.61 -1.48
CA ILE A 375 4.09 23.67 -2.29
C ILE A 375 5.55 23.73 -1.84
N MET A 376 6.14 22.57 -1.55
CA MET A 376 7.56 22.43 -1.23
C MET A 376 8.22 21.49 -2.23
N ILE A 377 9.34 21.92 -2.80
CA ILE A 377 10.10 21.13 -3.77
C ILE A 377 11.39 20.65 -3.10
N MET A 378 11.54 19.33 -3.00
CA MET A 378 12.76 18.71 -2.47
C MET A 378 13.75 18.47 -3.60
N VAL A 379 14.84 19.23 -3.60
CA VAL A 379 15.94 19.09 -4.57
C VAL A 379 16.79 17.86 -4.20
N PRO A 380 17.14 16.98 -5.17
CA PRO A 380 18.03 15.85 -4.91
C PRO A 380 19.40 16.35 -4.43
N PRO A 381 20.02 15.69 -3.43
CA PRO A 381 21.33 16.10 -2.93
C PRO A 381 22.44 15.97 -3.98
N ASP A 382 22.23 15.07 -4.95
CA ASP A 382 23.11 14.71 -6.05
C ASP A 382 22.70 15.34 -7.39
N ALA A 383 21.72 16.25 -7.40
CA ALA A 383 21.31 16.98 -8.59
C ALA A 383 22.51 17.74 -9.21
N ASP A 384 22.59 17.75 -10.54
CA ASP A 384 23.53 18.60 -11.26
C ASP A 384 23.12 20.07 -11.18
N ASP A 385 23.96 20.96 -11.71
CA ASP A 385 23.73 22.41 -11.62
C ASP A 385 22.49 22.85 -12.42
N GLU A 386 22.18 22.17 -13.54
CA GLU A 386 21.01 22.46 -14.39
C GLU A 386 19.71 22.13 -13.65
N LEU A 387 19.59 20.91 -13.10
CA LEU A 387 18.41 20.52 -12.33
C LEU A 387 18.26 21.36 -11.06
N LYS A 388 19.36 21.75 -10.40
CA LYS A 388 19.32 22.65 -9.25
C LYS A 388 18.80 24.04 -9.60
N GLU A 389 19.20 24.58 -10.75
CA GLU A 389 18.73 25.87 -11.24
C GLU A 389 17.22 25.82 -11.52
N ASP A 390 16.78 24.84 -12.32
CA ASP A 390 15.37 24.64 -12.67
C ASP A 390 14.48 24.47 -11.42
N LEU A 391 14.86 23.58 -10.49
CA LEU A 391 14.10 23.37 -9.27
C LEU A 391 14.20 24.56 -8.31
N GLY A 392 15.30 25.31 -8.35
CA GLY A 392 15.51 26.54 -7.59
C GLY A 392 14.53 27.65 -8.00
N GLU A 393 14.33 27.86 -9.31
CA GLU A 393 13.33 28.80 -9.83
C GLU A 393 11.93 28.45 -9.33
N LEU A 394 11.53 27.18 -9.47
CA LEU A 394 10.22 26.70 -9.03
C LEU A 394 10.03 26.85 -7.52
N ASN A 395 11.07 26.58 -6.73
CA ASN A 395 11.01 26.70 -5.28
C ASN A 395 10.87 28.17 -4.84
N ASN A 396 11.56 29.10 -5.50
CA ASN A 396 11.40 30.53 -5.26
C ASN A 396 9.98 30.99 -5.60
N LEU A 397 9.46 30.59 -6.75
CA LEU A 397 8.08 30.90 -7.16
C LEU A 397 7.04 30.34 -6.17
N ALA A 398 7.24 29.12 -5.68
CA ALA A 398 6.35 28.51 -4.68
C ALA A 398 6.38 29.27 -3.34
N ASN A 399 7.55 29.75 -2.93
CA ASN A 399 7.69 30.56 -1.71
C ASN A 399 7.05 31.95 -1.88
N GLU A 400 7.25 32.61 -3.03
CA GLU A 400 6.63 33.90 -3.35
C GLU A 400 5.10 33.82 -3.34
N ASN A 401 4.52 32.77 -3.95
CA ASN A 401 3.07 32.60 -4.01
C ASN A 401 2.40 32.30 -2.66
N TRP A 402 3.17 31.84 -1.65
CA TRP A 402 2.64 31.53 -0.32
C TRP A 402 2.60 32.75 0.62
N VAL A 403 3.39 33.79 0.34
CA VAL A 403 3.41 35.03 1.11
C VAL A 403 2.27 35.92 0.63
N ASP A 404 1.02 35.71 1.10
CA ASP A 404 -0.06 36.72 1.09
C ASP A 404 -1.44 36.24 1.64
N VAL A 405 -1.53 35.18 2.44
CA VAL A 405 -2.85 34.67 2.91
C VAL A 405 -3.21 35.08 4.35
N ASP A 406 -2.25 35.54 5.17
CA ASP A 406 -2.51 35.87 6.60
C ASP A 406 -2.68 37.37 6.93
N ASP A 407 -2.44 38.30 5.99
CA ASP A 407 -2.40 39.75 6.30
C ASP A 407 -3.69 40.54 6.00
N SER A 408 -4.82 39.88 5.71
CA SER A 408 -6.07 40.57 5.33
C SER A 408 -7.27 40.36 6.28
N SER A 409 -7.08 39.84 7.49
CA SER A 409 -8.20 39.57 8.42
C SER A 409 -8.16 40.29 9.77
N ASP A 410 -7.57 41.50 9.88
CA ASP A 410 -7.64 42.26 11.15
C ASP A 410 -7.71 43.80 11.03
N SER A 411 -8.45 44.32 10.03
CA SER A 411 -8.76 45.76 9.99
C SER A 411 -10.20 46.06 9.53
N SER A 412 -11.19 45.57 10.25
CA SER A 412 -12.52 46.19 10.29
C SER A 412 -13.38 45.62 11.41
N ASN A 413 -13.29 46.21 12.60
CA ASN A 413 -14.43 46.47 13.48
C ASN A 413 -13.98 47.28 14.69
N SER A 414 -13.81 48.59 14.48
CA SER A 414 -13.87 49.58 15.55
C SER A 414 -14.41 50.88 14.97
N SER A 415 -15.74 51.00 14.96
CA SER A 415 -16.46 52.27 14.90
C SER A 415 -17.84 52.05 15.48
#